data_AF-A0AAJ6AA18-F1
#
_entry.id   AF-A0AAJ6AA18-F1
#
_cell.length_a   1.000
_cell.length_b   1.000
_cell.length_c   1.000
_cell.angle_alpha   90.00
_cell.angle_beta   90.00
_cell.angle_gamma   90.00
#
_symmetry.space_group_name_H-M   'P 1'
#
loop_
_entity.id
_entity.type
_entity.pdbx_description
1 polymer ?
#
loop_
_entity_poly.entity_id
_entity_poly.type
_entity_poly.pdbx_seq_one_letter_code
_entity_poly.pdbx_strand_id
1 'polypeptide(L)' 'MTMAIAAETRIRSTPVRISAEEIERRRDIIRRVDHENLLEGQRRHPETDHIFEAFINGEIEVSEMMPRLKQYLANQTR' A
#
# COMPACT_ATOMS: atom_id res chain seq x y z
N MET A 1 -25.64 20.46 21.07
CA MET A 1 -25.35 19.08 21.50
C MET A 1 -26.32 18.19 20.74
N THR A 2 -25.97 17.21 19.92
CA THR A 2 -24.70 16.53 19.63
C THR A 2 -24.89 15.86 18.25
N MET A 3 -23.75 15.56 17.62
CA MET A 3 -23.48 14.73 16.43
C MET A 3 -24.50 13.63 16.12
N ALA A 4 -24.64 13.10 14.91
CA ALA A 4 -23.66 12.74 13.91
C ALA A 4 -24.43 12.26 12.68
N ILE A 5 -23.91 12.41 11.46
CA ILE A 5 -23.79 11.30 10.50
C ILE A 5 -22.60 11.62 9.59
N ALA A 6 -21.42 11.12 9.95
CA ALA A 6 -20.31 11.09 9.01
C ALA A 6 -20.70 10.12 7.89
N ALA A 7 -20.73 10.61 6.66
CA ALA A 7 -20.93 9.79 5.49
C ALA A 7 -19.77 8.79 5.40
N GLU A 8 -20.00 7.56 5.85
CA GLU A 8 -19.15 6.43 5.52
C GLU A 8 -19.27 6.25 4.00
N THR A 9 -18.33 6.83 3.27
CA THR A 9 -18.09 6.50 1.87
C THR A 9 -17.67 5.04 1.86
N ARG A 10 -18.65 4.14 1.78
CA ARG A 10 -18.45 2.72 1.56
C ARG A 10 -17.95 2.60 0.13
N ILE A 11 -16.65 2.80 -0.07
CA ILE A 11 -15.98 2.49 -1.33
C ILE A 11 -16.19 0.99 -1.49
N ARG A 12 -17.19 0.63 -2.32
CA ARG A 12 -17.40 -0.75 -2.73
C ARG A 12 -16.13 -1.15 -3.46
N SER A 13 -15.27 -1.91 -2.81
CA SER A 13 -14.09 -2.55 -3.38
C SER A 13 -14.53 -3.62 -4.38
N THR A 14 -15.12 -3.17 -5.47
CA THR A 14 -15.08 -3.92 -6.72
C THR A 14 -13.59 -3.98 -7.05
N PRO A 15 -12.97 -5.15 -7.27
CA PRO A 15 -11.57 -5.20 -7.65
C PRO A 15 -11.42 -4.35 -8.91
N VAL A 16 -10.77 -3.20 -8.78
CA VAL A 16 -10.43 -2.35 -9.91
C VAL A 16 -9.42 -3.16 -10.68
N ARG A 17 -9.87 -3.83 -11.74
CA ARG A 17 -8.98 -4.55 -12.65
C ARG A 17 -8.20 -3.50 -13.43
N ILE A 18 -7.14 -2.98 -12.82
CA ILE A 18 -6.15 -2.15 -13.51
C ILE A 18 -5.53 -2.96 -14.66
N SER A 19 -5.01 -2.26 -15.67
CA SER A 19 -4.43 -2.92 -16.83
C SER A 19 -3.15 -3.68 -16.47
N ALA A 20 -2.80 -4.69 -17.26
CA ALA A 20 -1.52 -5.39 -17.11
C ALA A 20 -0.30 -4.45 -17.22
N GLU A 21 -0.42 -3.39 -18.03
CA GLU A 21 0.58 -2.34 -18.16
C GLU A 21 0.74 -1.56 -16.84
N GLU A 22 -0.36 -1.20 -16.17
CA GLU A 22 -0.28 -0.51 -14.88
C GLU A 22 0.25 -1.44 -13.78
N ILE A 23 -0.09 -2.72 -13.79
CA ILE A 23 0.49 -3.72 -12.87
C ILE A 23 2.01 -3.78 -13.03
N GLU A 24 2.51 -3.85 -14.27
CA GLU A 24 3.96 -3.90 -14.50
C GLU A 24 4.63 -2.57 -14.14
N ARG A 25 4.01 -1.43 -14.46
CA ARG A 25 4.48 -0.12 -14.03
C ARG A 25 4.60 -0.03 -12.50
N ARG A 26 3.60 -0.52 -11.76
CA ARG A 26 3.63 -0.54 -10.28
C ARG A 26 4.73 -1.47 -9.77
N ARG A 27 4.93 -2.64 -10.38
CA ARG A 27 6.05 -3.55 -10.05
C ARG A 27 7.40 -2.87 -10.25
N ASP A 28 7.60 -2.16 -11.35
CA ASP A 28 8.86 -1.46 -11.63
C ASP A 28 9.15 -0.36 -10.61
N ILE A 29 8.13 0.40 -10.22
CA ILE A 29 8.26 1.38 -9.12
C ILE A 29 8.74 0.69 -7.85
N ILE A 30 8.11 -0.42 -7.48
CA ILE A 30 8.46 -1.17 -6.27
C ILE A 30 9.88 -1.74 -6.34
N ARG A 31 10.27 -2.38 -7.46
CA ARG A 31 11.62 -2.91 -7.66
C ARG A 31 12.68 -1.81 -7.55
N ARG A 32 12.40 -0.63 -8.11
CA ARG A 32 13.32 0.51 -8.05
C ARG A 32 13.48 1.02 -6.63
N VAL A 33 12.38 1.22 -5.90
CA VAL A 33 12.42 1.65 -4.50
C VAL A 33 13.15 0.64 -3.64
N ASP A 34 12.93 -0.66 -3.84
CA ASP A 34 13.66 -1.71 -3.12
C ASP A 34 15.16 -1.66 -3.42
N HIS A 35 15.54 -1.44 -4.68
CA HIS A 35 16.94 -1.30 -5.07
C HIS A 35 17.60 -0.08 -4.41
N GLU A 36 16.92 1.07 -4.43
CA GLU A 36 17.38 2.31 -3.76
C GLU A 36 17.52 2.08 -2.24
N ASN A 37 16.53 1.47 -1.59
CA ASN A 37 16.57 1.14 -0.16
C ASN A 37 17.71 0.16 0.18
N LEU A 38 17.97 -0.84 -0.67
CA LEU A 38 19.07 -1.78 -0.47
C LEU A 38 20.44 -1.10 -0.51
N LEU A 39 20.62 -0.08 -1.37
CA LEU A 39 21.84 0.74 -1.40
C LEU A 39 22.02 1.53 -0.10
N GLU A 40 20.92 1.92 0.55
CA GLU A 40 20.92 2.57 1.87
C GLU A 40 21.01 1.56 3.04
N GLY A 41 21.16 0.26 2.75
CA GLY A 41 21.22 -0.79 3.77
C GLY A 41 19.86 -1.15 4.39
N GLN A 42 18.77 -0.60 3.86
CA GLN A 42 17.42 -0.90 4.31
C GLN A 42 16.86 -2.10 3.54
N ARG A 43 16.12 -2.95 4.25
CA ARG A 43 15.40 -4.08 3.64
C ARG A 43 13.93 -3.98 3.99
N ARG A 44 13.09 -4.35 3.03
CA ARG A 44 11.66 -4.53 3.28
C ARG A 44 11.46 -5.64 4.32
N HIS A 45 10.47 -5.42 5.20
CA HIS A 45 9.96 -6.46 6.08
C HIS A 45 9.02 -7.41 5.30
N PRO A 46 9.26 -8.73 5.27
CA PRO A 46 8.44 -9.68 4.52
C PRO A 46 6.94 -9.61 4.86
N GLU A 47 6.59 -9.30 6.11
CA GLU A 47 5.19 -9.17 6.52
C GLU A 47 4.47 -7.98 5.84
N THR A 48 5.21 -7.03 5.24
CA THR A 48 4.63 -5.91 4.48
C THR A 48 4.37 -6.26 3.01
N ASP A 49 4.80 -7.42 2.52
CA ASP A 49 4.68 -7.81 1.10
C ASP A 49 3.22 -7.77 0.61
N HIS A 50 2.28 -8.22 1.45
CA HIS A 50 0.85 -8.18 1.12
C HIS A 50 0.32 -6.76 0.85
N ILE A 51 0.92 -5.72 1.44
CA ILE A 51 0.53 -4.33 1.22
C ILE A 51 1.01 -3.87 -0.17
N PHE A 52 2.23 -4.25 -0.56
CA PHE A 52 2.77 -3.95 -1.88
C PHE A 52 2.05 -4.71 -2.99
N GLU A 53 1.73 -5.99 -2.77
CA GLU A 53 0.92 -6.79 -3.70
C GLU A 53 -0.48 -6.20 -3.90
N ALA A 54 -1.13 -5.75 -2.82
CA ALA A 54 -2.40 -5.05 -2.91
C ALA A 54 -2.29 -3.77 -3.76
N PHE A 55 -1.21 -3.00 -3.62
CA PHE A 55 -0.97 -1.83 -4.47
C PHE A 55 -0.71 -2.25 -5.93
N ILE A 56 0.17 -3.23 -6.15
CA ILE A 56 0.51 -3.74 -7.49
C ILE A 56 -0.72 -4.25 -8.23
N ASN A 57 -1.65 -4.91 -7.55
CA ASN A 57 -2.88 -5.47 -8.12
C ASN A 57 -4.03 -4.45 -8.24
N GLY A 58 -3.84 -3.20 -7.78
CA GLY A 58 -4.87 -2.17 -7.82
C GLY A 58 -5.97 -2.34 -6.78
N GLU A 59 -5.74 -3.16 -5.75
CA GLU A 59 -6.66 -3.33 -4.62
C GLU A 59 -6.63 -2.13 -3.67
N ILE A 60 -5.49 -1.44 -3.61
CA ILE A 60 -5.29 -0.20 -2.86
C ILE A 60 -4.53 0.82 -3.70
N GLU A 61 -4.71 2.09 -3.35
CA GLU A 61 -3.93 3.20 -3.91
C GLU A 61 -2.74 3.57 -3.01
N VAL A 62 -1.80 4.35 -3.56
CA VAL A 62 -0.60 4.81 -2.82
C VAL A 62 -0.95 5.58 -1.54
N SER A 63 -2.07 6.32 -1.56
CA SER A 63 -2.61 7.04 -0.40
C SER A 63 -3.06 6.12 0.73
N GLU A 64 -3.37 4.86 0.43
CA GLU A 64 -3.74 3.82 1.41
C GLU A 64 -2.53 2.95 1.78
N MET A 65 -1.59 2.76 0.86
CA MET A 65 -0.37 1.96 1.07
C MET A 65 0.50 2.55 2.19
N MET A 66 0.81 3.86 2.14
CA MET A 66 1.74 4.50 3.08
C MET A 66 1.24 4.49 4.54
N PRO A 67 -0.05 4.77 4.85
CA PRO A 67 -0.59 4.60 6.19
C PRO A 67 -0.49 3.17 6.72
N ARG A 68 -0.76 2.14 5.89
CA ARG A 68 -0.67 0.73 6.30
C ARG A 68 0.77 0.34 6.64
N LEU A 69 1.74 0.78 5.85
CA LEU A 69 3.17 0.57 6.14
C LEU A 69 3.59 1.24 7.45
N LYS A 70 3.17 2.49 7.69
CA LYS A 70 3.46 3.20 8.95
C LYS A 70 2.83 2.49 10.15
N GLN A 71 1.60 2.02 10.03
CA GLN A 71 0.91 1.30 11.10
C GLN A 71 1.61 -0.02 11.42
N TYR A 72 2.05 -0.76 10.40
CA TYR A 72 2.84 -1.98 10.59
C TYR A 72 4.14 -1.69 11.36
N LEU A 73 4.93 -0.70 10.93
CA LEU A 73 6.18 -0.33 11.59
C LEU A 73 5.97 0.14 13.04
N ALA A 74 4.91 0.90 13.30
CA ALA A 74 4.56 1.34 14.65
C ALA A 74 4.22 0.16 15.58
N ASN A 75 3.58 -0.88 15.06
CA ASN A 75 3.20 -2.07 15.82
C ASN A 75 4.40 -2.99 16.13
N GLN A 76 5.45 -2.97 15.32
CA GLN A 76 6.67 -3.74 15.54
C GLN A 76 7.58 -3.15 16.63
N THR A 77 7.32 -1.90 17.06
CA THR A 77 8.13 -1.18 18.06
C THR A 77 7.53 -1.27 19.48
N ARG A 78 6.45 -2.05 19.68
CA ARG A 78 5.82 -2.29 20.99
C ARG A 78 6.10 -3.69 21.50
#